data_AF-A0AAV4JAJ4-F1
#
_entry.id   AF-A0AAV4JAJ4-F1
#
_cell.length_a   1.000
_cell.length_b   1.000
_cell.length_c   1.000
_cell.angle_alpha   90.00
_cell.angle_beta   90.00
_cell.angle_gamma   90.00
#
_symmetry.space_group_name_H-M   'P 1'
#
loop_
_entity.id
_entity.type
_entity.pdbx_description
1 polymer ?
#
loop_
_entity_poly.entity_id
_entity_poly.type
_entity_poly.pdbx_seq_one_letter_code
_entity_poly.pdbx_strand_id
1 'polypeptide(L)'
;MSSGSSSLTEKNRKLMVLIIRLRSYLLHAFYKLRRQEASRVKREIEENKPPSSSSHKPHAPSPHQASNHWNKNSTGTPSPMSPTPSPAGSVSSQGSASEHIPGKLPNGNAAGSVTSASSMTSPSPGHGVMSIHQRYMKYFQLTCPLVKATELWDQADAEARCVEDFFNTIDKMCGPLAFHSKPQVVVRYMKYALEVLNL
;
A
#
# COMPACT_ATOMS: atom_id res chain seq x y z
N MET A 1 -24.49 44.95 4.44
CA MET A 1 -24.91 44.05 3.34
C MET A 1 -24.06 42.77 3.33
N SER A 2 -24.05 41.98 4.42
CA SER A 2 -23.20 40.77 4.59
C SER A 2 -23.98 39.45 4.59
N SER A 3 -25.30 39.50 4.40
CA SER A 3 -26.18 38.32 4.54
C SER A 3 -26.09 37.34 3.37
N GLY A 4 -25.66 37.80 2.18
CA GLY A 4 -25.59 36.96 0.98
C GLY A 4 -24.43 35.96 0.97
N SER A 5 -23.25 36.34 1.50
CA SER A 5 -22.08 35.47 1.57
C SER A 5 -22.31 34.33 2.58
N SER A 6 -22.85 34.65 3.75
CA SER A 6 -23.11 33.68 4.82
C SER A 6 -24.12 32.60 4.40
N SER A 7 -25.19 33.00 3.70
CA SER A 7 -26.20 32.08 3.16
C SER A 7 -25.64 31.13 2.10
N LEU A 8 -24.82 31.65 1.18
CA LEU A 8 -24.15 30.83 0.16
C LEU A 8 -23.16 29.83 0.81
N THR A 9 -22.42 30.27 1.83
CA THR A 9 -21.52 29.41 2.61
C THR A 9 -22.28 28.29 3.32
N GLU A 10 -23.46 28.57 3.89
CA GLU A 10 -24.29 27.56 4.54
C GLU A 10 -24.88 26.56 3.55
N LYS A 11 -25.39 27.03 2.40
CA LYS A 11 -25.87 26.17 1.30
C LYS A 11 -24.76 25.24 0.79
N ASN A 12 -23.55 25.76 0.63
CA ASN A 12 -22.38 24.97 0.25
C ASN A 12 -22.03 23.90 1.28
N ARG A 13 -22.16 24.21 2.58
CA ARG A 13 -21.96 23.22 3.66
C ARG A 13 -22.96 22.08 3.57
N LYS A 14 -24.26 22.40 3.43
CA LYS A 14 -25.33 21.40 3.29
C LYS A 14 -25.10 20.50 2.08
N LEU A 15 -24.75 21.11 0.94
CA LEU A 15 -24.42 20.38 -0.29
C LEU A 15 -23.18 19.49 -0.11
N MET A 16 -22.14 19.97 0.58
CA MET A 16 -20.93 19.18 0.85
C MET A 16 -21.26 17.91 1.64
N VAL A 17 -22.07 18.02 2.68
CA VAL A 17 -22.51 16.85 3.47
C VAL A 17 -23.26 15.84 2.58
N LEU A 18 -24.17 16.29 1.71
CA LEU A 18 -24.87 15.41 0.76
C LEU A 18 -23.90 14.71 -0.20
N ILE A 19 -22.91 15.42 -0.73
CA ILE A 19 -21.88 14.86 -1.60
C ILE A 19 -21.05 13.80 -0.87
N ILE A 20 -20.64 14.08 0.36
CA ILE A 20 -19.86 13.13 1.19
C ILE A 20 -20.70 11.88 1.48
N ARG A 21 -21.98 12.02 1.86
CA ARG A 21 -22.92 10.90 2.07
C ARG A 21 -23.05 10.05 0.80
N LEU A 22 -23.25 10.69 -0.35
CA LEU A 22 -23.39 9.97 -1.63
C LEU A 22 -22.09 9.24 -2.00
N ARG A 23 -20.94 9.89 -1.85
CA ARG A 23 -19.63 9.28 -2.11
C ARG A 23 -19.38 8.07 -1.22
N SER A 24 -19.66 8.19 0.08
CA SER A 24 -19.59 7.10 1.04
C SER A 24 -20.47 5.92 0.61
N TYR A 25 -21.73 6.20 0.28
CA TYR A 25 -22.68 5.19 -0.19
C TYR A 25 -22.20 4.46 -1.45
N LEU A 26 -21.71 5.20 -2.44
CA LEU A 26 -21.23 4.65 -3.71
C LEU A 26 -19.99 3.77 -3.52
N LEU A 27 -19.06 4.16 -2.65
CA LEU A 27 -17.89 3.35 -2.34
C LEU A 27 -18.28 2.04 -1.63
N HIS A 28 -19.24 2.10 -0.71
CA HIS A 28 -19.78 0.90 -0.07
C HIS A 28 -20.48 -0.02 -1.08
N ALA A 29 -21.30 0.54 -1.98
CA ALA A 29 -21.96 -0.20 -3.04
C ALA A 29 -20.93 -0.84 -4.00
N PHE A 30 -19.89 -0.10 -4.38
CA PHE A 30 -18.80 -0.60 -5.21
C PHE A 30 -18.08 -1.79 -4.56
N TYR A 31 -17.76 -1.70 -3.26
CA TYR A 31 -17.22 -2.84 -2.51
C TYR A 31 -18.17 -4.04 -2.52
N LYS A 32 -19.47 -3.82 -2.29
CA LYS A 32 -20.46 -4.92 -2.27
C LYS A 32 -20.53 -5.68 -3.58
N LEU A 33 -20.37 -5.01 -4.72
CA LEU A 33 -20.31 -5.64 -6.05
C LEU A 33 -19.04 -6.50 -6.22
N ARG A 34 -17.94 -6.11 -5.58
CA ARG A 34 -16.61 -6.76 -5.69
C ARG A 34 -16.27 -7.70 -4.53
N ARG A 35 -17.13 -7.83 -3.52
CA ARG A 35 -16.83 -8.59 -2.28
C ARG A 35 -16.47 -10.05 -2.53
N GLN A 36 -17.08 -10.67 -3.53
CA GLN A 36 -16.80 -12.06 -3.90
C GLN A 36 -15.40 -12.19 -4.51
N GLU A 37 -15.01 -11.23 -5.35
CA GLU A 37 -13.66 -11.17 -5.91
C GLU A 37 -12.61 -10.98 -4.81
N ALA A 38 -12.86 -10.07 -3.86
CA ALA A 38 -11.97 -9.86 -2.71
C ALA A 38 -11.80 -11.14 -1.88
N SER A 39 -12.89 -11.89 -1.69
CA SER A 39 -12.86 -13.16 -0.93
C SER A 39 -12.05 -14.25 -1.63
N ARG A 40 -12.11 -14.33 -2.96
CA ARG A 40 -11.29 -15.27 -3.76
C ARG A 40 -9.80 -14.92 -3.65
N VAL A 41 -9.46 -13.65 -3.87
CA VAL A 41 -8.08 -13.16 -3.76
C VAL A 41 -7.53 -13.40 -2.35
N LYS A 42 -8.32 -13.17 -1.29
CA LYS A 42 -7.93 -13.47 0.09
C LYS A 42 -7.57 -14.95 0.28
N ARG A 43 -8.40 -15.87 -0.21
CA ARG A 43 -8.15 -17.31 -0.10
C ARG A 43 -6.84 -17.71 -0.79
N GLU A 44 -6.62 -17.21 -2.00
CA GLU A 44 -5.38 -17.47 -2.74
C GLU A 44 -4.14 -16.90 -2.03
N ILE A 45 -4.27 -15.78 -1.30
CA ILE A 45 -3.18 -15.26 -0.46
C ILE A 45 -2.88 -16.22 0.69
N GLU A 46 -3.92 -16.69 1.38
CA GLU A 46 -3.80 -17.57 2.55
C GLU A 46 -3.24 -18.95 2.17
N GLU A 47 -3.64 -19.50 1.02
CA GLU A 47 -3.15 -20.78 0.49
C GLU A 47 -1.67 -20.73 0.09
N ASN A 48 -1.20 -19.59 -0.43
CA ASN A 48 0.20 -19.40 -0.82
C ASN A 48 1.09 -18.91 0.33
N LYS A 49 0.57 -18.83 1.56
CA LYS A 49 1.38 -18.51 2.73
C LYS A 49 2.15 -19.77 3.15
N PRO A 50 3.49 -19.72 3.26
CA PRO A 50 4.24 -20.87 3.78
C PRO A 50 3.72 -21.22 5.18
N PRO A 51 3.59 -22.52 5.51
CA PRO A 51 3.09 -22.95 6.80
C PRO A 51 3.93 -22.30 7.91
N SER A 52 3.27 -21.79 8.94
CA SER A 52 3.90 -21.11 10.08
C SER A 52 4.86 -21.99 10.90
N SER A 53 5.13 -23.23 10.47
CA SER A 53 6.17 -24.11 10.99
C SER A 53 7.53 -23.95 10.31
N SER A 54 7.64 -23.18 9.22
CA SER A 54 8.92 -22.86 8.60
C SER A 54 9.23 -21.36 8.68
N SER A 55 9.63 -20.94 9.89
CA SER A 55 10.57 -19.82 10.03
C SER A 55 11.92 -20.24 9.41
N HIS A 56 11.95 -20.46 8.09
CA HIS A 56 13.19 -20.62 7.35
C HIS A 56 13.78 -19.22 7.20
N LYS A 57 14.63 -18.92 8.18
CA LYS A 57 15.75 -17.98 8.17
C LYS A 57 16.01 -17.46 6.74
N PRO A 58 15.98 -16.14 6.48
CA PRO A 58 16.33 -15.57 5.18
C PRO A 58 17.82 -15.71 4.81
N HIS A 59 18.57 -16.51 5.57
CA HIS A 59 19.94 -16.86 5.29
C HIS A 59 20.02 -18.31 4.86
N ALA A 60 20.76 -18.53 3.76
CA ALA A 60 21.25 -19.84 3.41
C ALA A 60 21.81 -20.53 4.66
N PRO A 61 21.56 -21.83 4.88
CA PRO A 61 22.17 -22.55 5.99
C PRO A 61 23.69 -22.38 5.87
N SER A 62 24.27 -21.59 6.77
CA SER A 62 25.71 -21.38 6.79
C SER A 62 26.38 -22.72 7.09
N PRO A 63 27.35 -23.18 6.27
CA PRO A 63 28.02 -24.46 6.47
C PRO A 63 28.80 -24.56 7.79
N HIS A 64 28.91 -23.48 8.56
CA HIS A 64 29.60 -23.42 9.85
C HIS A 64 28.67 -23.58 11.08
N GLN A 65 27.38 -23.87 10.91
CA GLN A 65 26.44 -24.08 12.02
C GLN A 65 25.93 -25.52 12.17
N ALA A 66 26.74 -26.51 11.79
CA ALA A 66 26.52 -27.90 12.15
C ALA A 66 27.46 -28.34 13.29
N SER A 67 27.39 -27.70 14.46
CA SER A 67 28.07 -28.21 15.66
C SER A 67 27.62 -27.55 16.97
N ASN A 68 26.31 -27.46 17.23
CA ASN A 68 25.83 -27.29 18.60
C ASN A 68 25.05 -28.54 19.05
N HIS A 69 25.75 -29.66 19.12
CA HIS A 69 25.40 -30.74 20.05
C HIS A 69 26.48 -30.77 21.12
N TRP A 70 26.14 -30.22 22.28
CA TRP A 70 26.68 -30.55 23.61
C TRP A 70 28.20 -30.77 23.74
N ASN A 71 28.84 -29.74 24.28
CA ASN A 71 30.10 -29.72 25.02
C ASN A 71 30.49 -31.05 25.71
N LYS A 72 31.63 -31.67 25.33
CA LYS A 72 32.50 -32.40 26.26
C LYS A 72 33.86 -32.75 25.62
N ASN A 73 34.93 -32.23 26.23
CA ASN A 73 36.34 -32.64 26.11
C ASN A 73 36.95 -32.73 24.70
N SER A 74 37.67 -31.67 24.28
CA SER A 74 39.03 -31.87 23.79
C SER A 74 39.84 -30.57 23.81
N THR A 75 41.09 -30.74 24.14
CA THR A 75 42.09 -29.75 24.55
C THR A 75 42.64 -28.97 23.34
N GLY A 76 42.77 -27.66 23.50
CA GLY A 76 43.77 -26.79 22.87
C GLY A 76 43.89 -26.79 21.33
N THR A 77 43.45 -25.70 20.69
CA THR A 77 44.01 -25.27 19.40
C THR A 77 44.22 -23.75 19.38
N PRO A 78 45.46 -23.27 19.15
CA PRO A 78 45.78 -21.85 19.07
C PRO A 78 45.36 -21.27 17.72
N SER A 79 44.96 -20.00 17.70
CA SER A 79 44.68 -19.23 16.50
C SER A 79 45.89 -19.24 15.54
N PRO A 80 45.75 -19.63 14.26
CA PRO A 80 46.81 -19.41 13.29
C PRO A 80 46.81 -17.93 12.88
N MET A 81 47.86 -17.23 13.33
CA MET A 81 48.27 -15.94 12.81
C MET A 81 48.37 -15.97 11.28
N SER A 82 47.90 -14.89 10.66
CA SER A 82 48.01 -14.56 9.25
C SER A 82 49.45 -14.53 8.74
N PRO A 83 49.71 -15.08 7.53
CA PRO A 83 50.84 -14.66 6.72
C PRO A 83 50.36 -14.10 5.38
N THR A 84 50.48 -12.79 5.19
CA THR A 84 50.81 -12.24 3.87
C THR A 84 52.21 -12.70 3.48
N PRO A 85 52.40 -13.16 2.24
CA PRO A 85 53.31 -12.41 1.37
C PRO A 85 52.81 -12.30 -0.07
N SER A 86 52.92 -11.10 -0.64
CA SER A 86 52.74 -10.82 -2.07
C SER A 86 53.97 -11.28 -2.86
N PRO A 87 53.82 -11.80 -4.10
CA PRO A 87 54.92 -11.87 -5.05
C PRO A 87 55.00 -10.57 -5.89
N ALA A 88 56.20 -10.01 -5.97
CA ALA A 88 56.56 -8.89 -6.82
C ALA A 88 57.00 -9.37 -8.22
N GLY A 89 56.66 -8.59 -9.24
CA GLY A 89 57.57 -8.28 -10.35
C GLY A 89 57.32 -8.93 -11.72
N SER A 90 57.00 -8.11 -12.73
CA SER A 90 57.63 -8.18 -14.07
C SER A 90 57.27 -6.97 -14.95
N VAL A 91 58.21 -6.02 -14.95
CA VAL A 91 58.71 -5.14 -16.02
C VAL A 91 57.96 -4.97 -17.37
N SER A 92 57.64 -3.71 -17.66
CA SER A 92 57.77 -2.92 -18.91
C SER A 92 57.52 -3.54 -20.31
N SER A 93 56.62 -2.90 -21.06
CA SER A 93 56.86 -2.58 -22.48
C SER A 93 56.35 -1.17 -22.80
N GLN A 94 57.15 -0.45 -23.58
CA GLN A 94 57.10 0.98 -23.91
C GLN A 94 56.50 1.22 -25.31
N GLY A 95 55.89 2.40 -25.47
CA GLY A 95 55.78 3.15 -26.74
C GLY A 95 54.55 2.82 -27.61
N SER A 96 53.88 3.75 -28.29
CA SER A 96 54.07 5.19 -28.49
C SER A 96 52.78 5.81 -29.08
N ALA A 97 52.65 7.14 -28.92
CA ALA A 97 51.89 8.18 -29.64
C ALA A 97 50.98 7.79 -30.85
N SER A 98 49.85 8.46 -31.16
CA SER A 98 49.65 9.91 -31.21
C SER A 98 48.17 10.28 -31.40
N GLU A 99 47.77 11.39 -30.75
CA GLU A 99 46.88 12.49 -31.20
C GLU A 99 45.75 12.23 -32.24
N HIS A 100 44.48 12.42 -31.84
CA HIS A 100 43.57 13.48 -32.35
C HIS A 100 42.24 13.57 -31.54
N ILE A 101 41.94 14.79 -31.09
CA ILE A 101 40.74 15.42 -30.47
C ILE A 101 39.40 15.10 -31.22
N PRO A 102 38.16 15.27 -30.66
CA PRO A 102 37.58 14.95 -29.35
C PRO A 102 36.19 14.24 -29.47
N GLY A 103 35.71 13.60 -28.40
CA GLY A 103 34.26 13.44 -28.21
C GLY A 103 33.76 12.08 -27.74
N LYS A 104 33.36 12.08 -26.46
CA LYS A 104 32.21 11.36 -25.89
C LYS A 104 32.42 9.91 -25.42
N LEU A 105 31.81 9.66 -24.24
CA LEU A 105 31.55 8.41 -23.51
C LEU A 105 32.70 7.95 -22.56
N PRO A 106 32.51 6.94 -21.68
CA PRO A 106 31.69 6.90 -20.45
C PRO A 106 32.47 6.36 -19.20
N ASN A 107 31.77 6.28 -18.06
CA ASN A 107 31.94 5.33 -16.94
C ASN A 107 33.16 5.38 -15.99
N GLY A 108 32.84 5.37 -14.68
CA GLY A 108 33.62 4.70 -13.64
C GLY A 108 33.91 5.54 -12.39
N ASN A 109 33.25 5.24 -11.27
CA ASN A 109 33.96 4.81 -10.05
C ASN A 109 33.01 4.40 -8.93
N ALA A 110 33.47 3.37 -8.22
CA ALA A 110 32.81 2.61 -7.17
C ALA A 110 32.93 3.23 -5.77
N ALA A 111 32.29 2.55 -4.81
CA ALA A 111 32.14 2.80 -3.36
C ALA A 111 30.95 3.72 -3.04
N GLY A 112 30.02 3.39 -2.16
CA GLY A 112 29.87 2.32 -1.18
C GLY A 112 28.66 2.70 -0.31
N SER A 113 28.08 1.73 0.39
CA SER A 113 26.85 1.85 1.20
C SER A 113 25.54 1.67 0.43
N VAL A 114 25.17 0.41 0.22
CA VAL A 114 23.75 0.05 0.15
C VAL A 114 23.38 -0.58 1.49
N THR A 115 22.49 0.09 2.19
CA THR A 115 21.73 -0.44 3.30
C THR A 115 21.13 -1.79 2.89
N SER A 116 21.29 -2.80 3.75
CA SER A 116 20.68 -4.12 3.58
C SER A 116 19.15 -4.01 3.68
N ALA A 117 18.52 -3.52 2.62
CA ALA A 117 17.11 -3.74 2.39
C ALA A 117 16.96 -5.19 1.94
N SER A 118 16.30 -6.01 2.74
CA SER A 118 15.82 -7.33 2.33
C SER A 118 14.70 -7.15 1.30
N SER A 119 15.06 -6.73 0.08
CA SER A 119 14.14 -6.60 -1.04
C SER A 119 13.83 -7.99 -1.58
N MET A 120 12.68 -8.53 -1.19
CA MET A 120 12.14 -9.74 -1.80
C MET A 120 11.67 -9.41 -3.23
N THR A 121 12.54 -9.62 -4.21
CA THR A 121 12.20 -9.66 -5.63
C THR A 121 12.79 -10.94 -6.20
N SER A 122 12.01 -11.92 -6.68
CA SER A 122 11.46 -11.91 -8.05
C SER A 122 10.45 -13.05 -8.25
N PRO A 123 9.37 -12.89 -9.05
CA PRO A 123 8.61 -14.02 -9.57
C PRO A 123 9.30 -14.64 -10.80
N SER A 124 9.36 -15.97 -10.84
CA SER A 124 9.89 -16.75 -11.96
C SER A 124 8.99 -16.63 -13.21
N PRO A 125 9.53 -16.53 -14.44
CA PRO A 125 8.73 -16.45 -15.65
C PRO A 125 8.26 -17.85 -16.06
N GLY A 126 7.13 -18.28 -15.52
CA GLY A 126 6.47 -19.53 -15.90
C GLY A 126 4.99 -19.49 -15.49
N HIS A 127 4.11 -19.34 -16.48
CA HIS A 127 2.66 -19.57 -16.41
C HIS A 127 1.89 -18.97 -15.22
N GLY A 128 1.30 -17.78 -15.41
CA GLY A 128 0.05 -17.37 -14.76
C GLY A 128 0.06 -17.05 -13.25
N VAL A 129 1.16 -17.26 -12.53
CA VAL A 129 1.21 -16.98 -11.09
C VAL A 129 1.51 -15.49 -10.86
N MET A 130 0.47 -14.70 -10.55
CA MET A 130 0.68 -13.36 -9.98
C MET A 130 1.55 -13.46 -8.74
N SER A 131 2.51 -12.55 -8.58
CA SER A 131 3.32 -12.53 -7.35
C SER A 131 2.41 -12.32 -6.14
N ILE A 132 2.76 -12.91 -5.00
CA ILE A 132 2.02 -12.73 -3.75
C ILE A 132 1.82 -11.24 -3.44
N HIS A 133 2.83 -10.42 -3.69
CA HIS A 133 2.74 -8.96 -3.60
C HIS A 133 1.64 -8.37 -4.51
N GLN A 134 1.60 -8.74 -5.80
CA GLN A 134 0.55 -8.27 -6.71
C GLN A 134 -0.84 -8.70 -6.25
N ARG A 135 -0.95 -9.91 -5.68
CA ARG A 135 -2.21 -10.41 -5.11
C ARG A 135 -2.65 -9.59 -3.90
N TYR A 136 -1.74 -9.23 -3.00
CA TYR A 136 -2.00 -8.31 -1.89
C TYR A 136 -2.43 -6.92 -2.37
N MET A 137 -1.76 -6.36 -3.38
CA MET A 137 -2.15 -5.07 -3.95
C MET A 137 -3.56 -5.11 -4.53
N LYS A 138 -3.92 -6.17 -5.26
CA LYS A 138 -5.27 -6.39 -5.76
C LYS A 138 -6.28 -6.49 -4.61
N TYR A 139 -5.97 -7.27 -3.57
CA TYR A 139 -6.84 -7.39 -2.39
C TYR A 139 -7.07 -6.01 -1.74
N PHE A 140 -6.00 -5.25 -1.53
CA PHE A 140 -6.08 -3.90 -0.97
C PHE A 140 -6.96 -2.97 -1.82
N GLN A 141 -6.80 -2.96 -3.14
CA GLN A 141 -7.64 -2.15 -4.04
C GLN A 141 -9.12 -2.53 -3.97
N LEU A 142 -9.42 -3.83 -3.79
CA LEU A 142 -10.79 -4.31 -3.65
C LEU A 142 -11.40 -3.94 -2.28
N THR A 143 -10.62 -3.92 -1.20
CA THR A 143 -11.14 -3.68 0.17
C THR A 143 -11.06 -2.24 0.63
N CYS A 144 -10.08 -1.45 0.16
CA CYS A 144 -9.88 -0.05 0.53
C CYS A 144 -11.14 0.82 0.35
N PRO A 145 -11.97 0.65 -0.70
CA PRO A 145 -13.23 1.38 -0.83
C PRO A 145 -14.17 1.24 0.37
N LEU A 146 -14.20 0.09 1.04
CA LEU A 146 -15.04 -0.10 2.23
C LEU A 146 -14.59 0.79 3.39
N VAL A 147 -13.29 0.84 3.66
CA VAL A 147 -12.71 1.67 4.72
C VAL A 147 -12.95 3.16 4.43
N LYS A 148 -12.71 3.58 3.18
CA LYS A 148 -13.01 4.95 2.76
C LYS A 148 -14.49 5.28 2.86
N ALA A 149 -15.38 4.32 2.59
CA ALA A 149 -16.81 4.53 2.73
C ALA A 149 -17.19 4.80 4.19
N THR A 150 -16.66 4.04 5.14
CA THR A 150 -16.95 4.24 6.57
C THR A 150 -16.40 5.58 7.07
N GLU A 151 -15.15 5.91 6.74
CA GLU A 151 -14.54 7.20 7.14
C GLU A 151 -15.34 8.40 6.61
N LEU A 152 -15.77 8.35 5.34
CA LEU A 152 -16.59 9.42 4.76
C LEU A 152 -17.99 9.46 5.37
N TRP A 153 -18.54 8.32 5.78
CA TRP A 153 -19.83 8.31 6.46
C TRP A 153 -19.74 9.03 7.81
N ASP A 154 -18.72 8.71 8.61
CA ASP A 154 -18.46 9.33 9.90
C ASP A 154 -18.14 10.83 9.76
N GLN A 155 -17.37 11.21 8.72
CA GLN A 155 -17.11 12.61 8.37
C GLN A 155 -18.42 13.34 8.07
N ALA A 156 -19.32 12.74 7.28
CA ALA A 156 -20.61 13.34 6.98
C ALA A 156 -21.50 13.46 8.22
N ASP A 157 -21.51 12.47 9.12
CA ASP A 157 -22.20 12.56 10.41
C ASP A 157 -21.66 13.71 11.26
N ALA A 158 -20.34 13.92 11.26
CA ALA A 158 -19.72 15.01 11.99
C ALA A 158 -20.10 16.39 11.45
N GLU A 159 -20.06 16.56 10.13
CA GLU A 159 -20.42 17.82 9.47
C GLU A 159 -21.92 18.10 9.51
N ALA A 160 -22.77 17.07 9.47
CA ALA A 160 -24.23 17.19 9.54
C ALA A 160 -24.70 17.86 10.84
N ARG A 161 -23.98 17.67 11.97
CA ARG A 161 -24.29 18.30 13.26
C ARG A 161 -24.30 19.83 13.18
N CYS A 162 -23.54 20.44 12.27
CA CYS A 162 -23.50 21.89 12.10
C CYS A 162 -24.70 22.45 11.32
N VAL A 163 -25.47 21.58 10.67
CA VAL A 163 -26.59 21.92 9.78
C VAL A 163 -27.77 20.95 10.01
N GLU A 164 -27.96 20.55 11.26
CA GLU A 164 -28.84 19.44 11.64
C GLU A 164 -30.30 19.73 11.29
N ASP A 165 -30.77 20.97 11.45
CA ASP A 165 -32.15 21.37 11.14
C ASP A 165 -32.56 21.05 9.70
N PHE A 166 -31.62 21.20 8.77
CA PHE A 166 -31.84 20.87 7.36
C PHE A 166 -32.01 19.36 7.18
N PHE A 167 -31.13 18.56 7.76
CA PHE A 167 -31.20 17.09 7.68
C PHE A 167 -32.41 16.52 8.43
N ASN A 168 -32.76 17.08 9.58
CA ASN A 168 -33.97 16.75 10.33
C ASN A 168 -35.25 17.01 9.51
N THR A 169 -35.25 18.06 8.68
CA THR A 169 -36.38 18.34 7.76
C THR A 169 -36.50 17.28 6.67
N ILE A 170 -35.37 16.87 6.08
CA ILE A 170 -35.35 15.81 5.07
C ILE A 170 -35.74 14.45 5.68
N ASP A 171 -35.20 14.13 6.85
CA ASP A 171 -35.44 12.87 7.57
C ASP A 171 -36.90 12.71 7.97
N LYS A 172 -37.59 13.81 8.33
CA LYS A 172 -39.05 13.79 8.58
C LYS A 172 -39.86 13.39 7.34
N MET A 173 -39.39 13.73 6.14
CA MET A 173 -40.12 13.51 4.88
C MET A 173 -39.77 12.19 4.19
N CYS A 174 -38.49 11.78 4.27
CA CYS A 174 -37.98 10.60 3.58
C CYS A 174 -37.61 9.43 4.51
N GLY A 175 -37.59 9.66 5.83
CA GLY A 175 -36.93 8.80 6.80
C GLY A 175 -35.42 9.07 6.88
N PRO A 176 -34.77 8.73 8.01
CA PRO A 176 -33.34 8.94 8.18
C PRO A 176 -32.52 8.07 7.22
N LEU A 177 -31.50 8.67 6.62
CA LEU A 177 -30.62 7.96 5.69
C LEU A 177 -29.61 7.10 6.46
N ALA A 178 -29.68 5.79 6.29
CA ALA A 178 -28.70 4.85 6.87
C ALA A 178 -27.61 4.45 5.88
N PHE A 179 -26.44 4.06 6.38
CA PHE A 179 -25.28 3.64 5.58
C PHE A 179 -25.60 2.46 4.63
N HIS A 180 -26.48 1.55 5.06
CA HIS A 180 -26.89 0.37 4.30
C HIS A 180 -28.25 0.52 3.60
N SER A 181 -28.71 1.75 3.39
CA SER A 181 -29.99 2.02 2.71
C SER A 181 -30.05 1.43 1.30
N LYS A 182 -31.26 1.09 0.85
CA LYS A 182 -31.47 0.64 -0.53
C LYS A 182 -31.23 1.80 -1.51
N PRO A 183 -30.75 1.57 -2.75
CA PRO A 183 -30.43 2.64 -3.70
C PRO A 183 -31.62 3.58 -3.97
N GLN A 184 -32.83 3.03 -4.05
CA GLN A 184 -34.05 3.81 -4.27
C GLN A 184 -34.32 4.82 -3.15
N VAL A 185 -34.02 4.45 -1.90
CA VAL A 185 -34.16 5.35 -0.74
C VAL A 185 -33.13 6.47 -0.82
N VAL A 186 -31.88 6.15 -1.17
CA VAL A 186 -30.81 7.14 -1.33
C VAL A 186 -31.15 8.15 -2.43
N VAL A 187 -31.62 7.67 -3.60
CA VAL A 187 -31.98 8.56 -4.72
C VAL A 187 -33.13 9.48 -4.34
N ARG A 188 -34.18 8.94 -3.70
CA ARG A 188 -35.32 9.76 -3.21
C ARG A 188 -34.86 10.81 -2.20
N TYR A 189 -34.03 10.41 -1.23
CA TYR A 189 -33.48 11.30 -0.21
C TYR A 189 -32.67 12.43 -0.83
N MET A 190 -31.74 12.11 -1.74
CA MET A 190 -30.88 13.09 -2.40
C MET A 190 -31.68 14.05 -3.28
N LYS A 191 -32.66 13.56 -4.04
CA LYS A 191 -33.52 14.39 -4.88
C LYS A 191 -34.29 15.42 -4.02
N TYR A 192 -34.94 14.96 -2.96
CA TYR A 192 -35.67 15.84 -2.06
C TYR A 192 -34.75 16.86 -1.37
N ALA A 193 -33.57 16.43 -0.93
CA ALA A 193 -32.59 17.33 -0.32
C ALA A 193 -32.14 18.45 -1.28
N LEU A 194 -31.94 18.14 -2.56
CA LEU A 194 -31.58 19.14 -3.59
C LEU A 194 -32.74 20.10 -3.88
N GLU A 195 -33.98 19.62 -3.91
CA GLU A 195 -35.18 20.46 -4.03
C GLU A 195 -35.28 21.45 -2.86
N VAL A 196 -35.06 21.00 -1.62
CA VAL A 196 -35.05 21.85 -0.42
C VAL A 196 -33.89 22.87 -0.46
N LEU A 197 -32.76 22.52 -1.07
CA LEU A 197 -31.65 23.45 -1.28
C LEU A 197 -31.92 24.47 -2.39
N ASN A 198 -33.01 24.34 -3.15
CA ASN A 198 -33.30 25.12 -4.35
C ASN A 198 -32.14 25.02 -5.37
N LEU A 199 -31.81 23.80 -5.79
CA LEU A 199 -30.83 23.48 -6.82
C LEU A 199 -31.49 22.78 -8.00
#